data_AF-A0A533RA97-F1
#
_entry.id   AF-A0A533RA97-F1
#
_cell.length_a   1.000
_cell.length_b   1.000
_cell.length_c   1.000
_cell.angle_alpha   90.00
_cell.angle_beta   90.00
_cell.angle_gamma   90.00
#
_symmetry.space_group_name_H-M   'P 1'
#
loop_
_entity.id
_entity.type
_entity.pdbx_description
1 polymer ?
#
loop_
_entity_poly.entity_id
_entity_poly.type
_entity_poly.pdbx_seq_one_letter_code
_entity_poly.pdbx_strand_id
1 'polypeptide(L)'
;MGEVLSVTESWLRDVLALREGASELVVNRDVADAMEEVAWCTSSAAVVGALDAVNEARRRISYNVSPQLAVEAMLLDIREVLSCPR
;
A
#
# COMPACT_ATOMS: atom_id res chain seq x y z
N MET A 1 -7.17 -5.30 -13.69
CA MET A 1 -7.28 -4.05 -12.89
C MET A 1 -7.46 -4.32 -11.40
N GLY A 2 -8.43 -5.15 -10.97
CA GLY A 2 -8.52 -5.56 -9.55
C GLY A 2 -7.24 -6.21 -9.01
N GLU A 3 -6.48 -6.88 -9.88
CA GLU A 3 -5.15 -7.42 -9.58
C GLU A 3 -4.15 -6.37 -9.08
N VAL A 4 -4.11 -5.17 -9.69
CA VAL A 4 -3.19 -4.10 -9.26
C VAL A 4 -3.50 -3.68 -7.82
N LEU A 5 -4.79 -3.42 -7.51
CA LEU A 5 -5.20 -3.07 -6.15
C LEU A 5 -4.87 -4.20 -5.16
N SER A 6 -5.13 -5.46 -5.53
CA SER A 6 -4.85 -6.61 -4.67
C SER A 6 -3.36 -6.81 -4.40
N VAL A 7 -2.51 -6.65 -5.42
CA VAL A 7 -1.05 -6.77 -5.29
C VAL A 7 -0.51 -5.63 -4.42
N THR A 8 -0.94 -4.39 -4.67
CA THR A 8 -0.55 -3.24 -3.83
C THR A 8 -0.99 -3.42 -2.37
N GLU A 9 -2.22 -3.88 -2.13
CA GLU A 9 -2.75 -4.13 -0.78
C GLU A 9 -1.99 -5.24 -0.06
N SER A 10 -1.62 -6.33 -0.77
CA SER A 10 -0.82 -7.41 -0.18
C SER A 10 0.58 -6.95 0.17
N TRP A 11 1.22 -6.18 -0.72
CA TRP A 11 2.57 -5.67 -0.52
C TRP A 11 2.63 -4.68 0.65
N LEU A 12 1.66 -3.75 0.75
CA LEU A 12 1.57 -2.80 1.86
C LEU A 12 1.30 -3.49 3.22
N ARG A 13 0.53 -4.59 3.22
CA ARG A 13 0.31 -5.41 4.43
C ARG A 13 1.59 -6.08 4.90
N ASP A 14 2.39 -6.61 3.99
CA ASP A 14 3.68 -7.23 4.33
C ASP A 14 4.68 -6.18 4.84
N VAL A 15 4.72 -4.98 4.25
CA VAL A 15 5.51 -3.86 4.77
C VAL A 15 5.09 -3.50 6.21
N LEU A 16 3.79 -3.43 6.49
CA LEU A 16 3.29 -3.17 7.85
C LEU A 16 3.70 -4.30 8.82
N ALA A 17 3.58 -5.55 8.40
CA ALA A 17 3.96 -6.70 9.21
C ALA A 17 5.46 -6.66 9.56
N LEU A 18 6.33 -6.38 8.57
CA LEU A 18 7.76 -6.18 8.80
C LEU A 18 8.03 -4.98 9.72
N ARG A 19 7.29 -3.88 9.57
CA ARG A 19 7.46 -2.69 10.41
C ARG A 19 7.18 -2.95 11.89
N GLU A 20 6.18 -3.79 12.16
CA GLU A 20 5.77 -4.20 13.51
C GLU A 20 6.57 -5.42 14.03
N GLY A 21 7.54 -5.93 13.26
CA GLY A 21 8.36 -7.08 13.64
C GLY A 21 7.65 -8.43 13.55
N ALA A 22 6.51 -8.50 12.86
CA ALA A 22 5.70 -9.70 12.65
C ALA A 22 6.05 -10.39 11.31
N SER A 23 7.32 -10.73 11.11
CA SER A 23 7.82 -11.29 9.84
C SER A 23 7.20 -12.64 9.46
N GLU A 24 6.65 -13.37 10.44
CA GLU A 24 5.91 -14.61 10.22
C GLU A 24 4.63 -14.43 9.40
N LEU A 25 4.06 -13.22 9.41
CA LEU A 25 2.85 -12.87 8.67
C LEU A 25 3.11 -12.48 7.21
N VAL A 26 4.38 -12.30 6.82
CA VAL A 26 4.76 -11.90 5.46
C VAL A 26 4.45 -13.01 4.46
N VAL A 27 3.67 -12.65 3.44
CA VAL A 27 3.23 -13.56 2.37
C VAL A 27 4.21 -13.55 1.19
N ASN A 28 4.64 -12.36 0.75
CA ASN A 28 5.48 -12.15 -0.44
C ASN A 28 6.98 -12.25 -0.10
N ARG A 29 7.39 -13.43 0.41
CA ARG A 29 8.74 -13.66 0.96
C ARG A 29 9.86 -13.57 -0.06
N ASP A 30 9.56 -13.80 -1.33
CA ASP A 30 10.49 -13.71 -2.46
C ASP A 30 10.97 -12.28 -2.74
N VAL A 31 10.26 -11.27 -2.23
CA VAL A 31 10.60 -9.85 -2.37
C VAL A 31 10.74 -9.14 -1.00
N ALA A 32 10.97 -9.90 0.07
CA ALA A 32 11.05 -9.38 1.43
C ALA A 32 12.12 -8.29 1.61
N ASP A 33 13.31 -8.47 1.03
CA ASP A 33 14.42 -7.51 1.12
C ASP A 33 14.02 -6.10 0.69
N ALA A 34 13.22 -5.97 -0.38
CA ALA A 34 12.74 -4.69 -0.87
C ALA A 34 11.67 -4.06 0.06
N MET A 35 10.90 -4.89 0.75
CA MET A 35 9.90 -4.44 1.71
C MET A 35 10.52 -4.01 3.04
N GLU A 36 11.61 -4.66 3.47
CA GLU A 36 12.34 -4.31 4.69
C GLU A 36 12.90 -2.88 4.65
N GLU A 37 13.46 -2.44 3.51
CA GLU A 37 13.93 -1.07 3.34
C GLU A 37 12.80 -0.05 3.53
N VAL A 38 11.64 -0.31 2.90
CA VAL A 38 10.48 0.57 3.00
C VAL A 38 9.91 0.57 4.41
N ALA A 39 9.81 -0.60 5.05
CA ALA A 39 9.41 -0.72 6.44
C ALA A 39 10.35 0.11 7.33
N TRP A 40 11.66 0.02 7.14
CA TRP A 40 12.64 0.77 7.92
C TRP A 40 12.51 2.29 7.80
N CYS A 41 12.16 2.79 6.61
CA CYS A 41 12.11 4.23 6.32
C CYS A 41 10.72 4.86 6.54
N THR A 42 9.69 4.07 6.81
CA THR A 42 8.30 4.55 6.98
C THR A 42 7.79 4.41 8.42
N SER A 43 6.59 4.93 8.69
CA SER A 43 5.86 4.71 9.94
C SER A 43 4.62 3.84 9.68
N SER A 44 4.15 3.12 10.70
CA SER A 44 2.94 2.31 10.60
C SER A 44 1.72 3.13 10.22
N ALA A 45 1.62 4.37 10.72
CA ALA A 45 0.57 5.31 10.34
C ALA A 45 0.61 5.67 8.84
N ALA A 46 1.79 5.88 8.26
CA ALA A 46 1.94 6.14 6.84
C ALA A 46 1.52 4.94 5.97
N VAL A 47 1.89 3.72 6.39
CA VAL A 47 1.51 2.49 5.68
C VAL A 47 0.00 2.23 5.76
N VAL A 48 -0.62 2.50 6.91
CA VAL A 48 -2.09 2.45 7.06
C VAL A 48 -2.76 3.47 6.14
N GLY A 49 -2.24 4.71 6.05
CA GLY A 49 -2.73 5.70 5.11
C GLY A 49 -2.62 5.25 3.64
N ALA A 50 -1.56 4.51 3.29
CA ALA A 50 -1.39 3.95 1.96
C ALA A 50 -2.42 2.83 1.69
N LEU A 51 -2.74 1.99 2.68
CA LEU A 51 -3.81 0.99 2.59
C LEU A 51 -5.18 1.65 2.41
N ASP A 52 -5.42 2.77 3.09
CA ASP A 52 -6.66 3.55 2.94
C ASP A 52 -6.82 4.11 1.52
N ALA A 53 -5.72 4.54 0.88
CA ALA A 53 -5.73 4.97 -0.51
C ALA A 53 -6.14 3.83 -1.47
N VAL A 54 -5.68 2.59 -1.22
CA VAL A 54 -6.12 1.42 -2.00
C VAL A 54 -7.62 1.16 -1.83
N ASN A 55 -8.12 1.24 -0.59
CA ASN A 55 -9.55 1.09 -0.31
C ASN A 55 -10.40 2.18 -0.97
N GLU A 56 -9.91 3.42 -0.98
CA GLU A 56 -10.56 4.53 -1.66
C GLU A 56 -10.58 4.33 -3.19
N ALA A 57 -9.49 3.88 -3.79
CA ALA A 57 -9.46 3.55 -5.21
C ALA A 57 -10.48 2.45 -5.56
N ARG A 58 -10.60 1.43 -4.72
CA ARG A 58 -11.62 0.37 -4.85
C ARG A 58 -13.04 0.95 -4.80
N ARG A 59 -13.31 1.87 -3.86
CA ARG A 59 -14.60 2.58 -3.78
C ARG A 59 -14.87 3.42 -5.02
N ARG A 60 -13.91 4.24 -5.48
CA ARG A 60 -14.05 5.06 -6.70
C ARG A 60 -14.41 4.22 -7.91
N ILE A 61 -13.73 3.09 -8.12
CA ILE A 61 -14.03 2.15 -9.21
C ILE A 61 -15.46 1.60 -9.07
N SER A 62 -15.88 1.22 -7.86
CA SER A 62 -17.25 0.72 -7.61
C SER A 62 -18.35 1.75 -7.91
N TYR A 63 -18.00 3.04 -7.84
CA TYR A 63 -18.88 4.17 -8.20
C TYR A 63 -18.68 4.66 -9.64
N ASN A 64 -18.13 3.83 -10.53
CA ASN A 64 -17.94 4.10 -11.96
C ASN A 64 -16.92 5.20 -12.30
N VAL A 65 -16.02 5.55 -11.38
CA VAL A 65 -14.82 6.32 -11.75
C VAL A 65 -13.94 5.46 -12.67
N SER A 66 -13.34 6.08 -13.69
CA SER A 66 -12.39 5.41 -14.57
C SER A 66 -11.31 4.69 -13.75
N PRO A 67 -11.06 3.39 -14.00
CA PRO A 67 -10.06 2.66 -13.24
C PRO A 67 -8.64 3.21 -13.39
N GLN A 68 -8.31 3.79 -14.55
CA GLN A 68 -7.03 4.46 -14.75
C GLN A 68 -6.87 5.64 -13.79
N LEU A 69 -7.87 6.55 -13.75
CA LEU A 69 -7.85 7.72 -12.88
C LEU A 69 -7.83 7.31 -11.39
N ALA A 70 -8.60 6.28 -11.02
CA ALA A 70 -8.61 5.78 -9.66
C ALA A 70 -7.23 5.27 -9.21
N VAL A 71 -6.52 4.55 -10.09
CA VAL A 71 -5.15 4.06 -9.83
C VAL A 71 -4.14 5.21 -9.82
N GLU A 72 -4.24 6.18 -10.73
CA GLU A 72 -3.35 7.36 -10.74
C GLU A 72 -3.47 8.14 -9.42
N ALA A 73 -4.70 8.39 -8.98
CA ALA A 73 -4.93 9.06 -7.70
C ALA A 73 -4.46 8.22 -6.51
N MET A 74 -4.71 6.90 -6.51
CA MET A 74 -4.20 5.98 -5.49
C MET A 74 -2.68 6.08 -5.33
N LEU A 75 -1.93 6.06 -6.43
CA LEU A 75 -0.47 6.13 -6.41
C LEU A 75 0.04 7.49 -5.93
N LEU A 76 -0.66 8.57 -6.27
CA LEU A 76 -0.34 9.92 -5.76
C LEU A 76 -0.58 10.01 -4.25
N ASP A 77 -1.71 9.50 -3.76
CA ASP A 77 -2.06 9.48 -2.34
C ASP A 77 -1.06 8.62 -1.55
N ILE A 78 -0.71 7.43 -2.05
CA ILE A 78 0.32 6.55 -1.45
C ILE A 78 1.67 7.27 -1.37
N ARG A 79 2.10 7.91 -2.47
CA ARG A 79 3.37 8.65 -2.48
C ARG A 79 3.36 9.76 -1.44
N GLU A 80 2.26 10.50 -1.31
CA GLU A 80 2.15 11.59 -0.36
C GLU A 80 2.31 11.11 1.08
N VAL A 81 1.59 10.05 1.49
CA VAL A 81 1.66 9.54 2.87
C VAL A 81 2.99 8.86 3.20
N LEU A 82 3.64 8.22 2.23
CA LEU A 82 4.94 7.56 2.44
C LEU A 82 6.11 8.54 2.42
N SER A 83 6.01 9.65 1.68
CA SER A 83 7.13 10.60 1.48
C SER A 83 7.03 11.85 2.36
N CYS A 84 5.83 12.18 2.85
CA CYS A 84 5.56 13.41 3.58
C CYS A 84 4.79 13.07 4.86
N PRO A 85 5.41 13.19 6.06
CA PRO A 85 4.65 13.09 7.29
C PRO A 85 3.70 14.29 7.36
N ARG A 86 2.39 14.04 7.28
CA ARG A 86 1.35 15.03 7.61
C ARG A 86 1.29 15.25 9.11
#